data_AF-A0A7S0W6B8-F1
#
_entry.id   AF-A0A7S0W6B8-F1
#
_cell.length_a   1.000
_cell.length_b   1.000
_cell.length_c   1.000
_cell.angle_alpha   90.00
_cell.angle_beta   90.00
_cell.angle_gamma   90.00
#
_symmetry.space_group_name_H-M   'P 1'
#
loop_
_entity.id
_entity.type
_entity.pdbx_description
1 polymer ?
#
loop_
_entity_poly.entity_id
_entity_poly.type
_entity_poly.pdbx_seq_one_letter_code
_entity_poly.pdbx_strand_id
1 'polypeptide(L)'
;TAFQSILGDTKSKDSPKTLRDRIREGSKWQKYSNHYILEELKKWDFNSRQRMECFKGIMKETEPVFHHYFLDKSWSAPTWFQRRLAFTRSVASTSMAGFIVGLGDRHTSNTLLIEDSSEILNIDLGIVFDQGRLLS
;
A
#
# COMPACT_ATOMS: atom_id res chain seq x y z
N THR A 1 11.14 -2.58 -23.32
CA THR A 1 10.85 -1.41 -22.46
C THR A 1 10.50 -1.93 -21.07
N ALA A 2 11.18 -1.50 -20.01
CA ALA A 2 11.13 -2.11 -18.66
C ALA A 2 9.73 -2.42 -18.12
N PHE A 3 8.71 -1.68 -18.54
CA PHE A 3 7.29 -1.92 -18.21
C PHE A 3 6.73 -3.28 -18.68
N GLN A 4 7.11 -3.77 -19.86
CA GLN A 4 6.65 -5.10 -20.34
C GLN A 4 7.34 -6.26 -19.65
N SER A 5 8.55 -6.03 -19.12
CA SER A 5 9.29 -7.03 -18.33
C SER A 5 8.73 -7.17 -16.91
N ILE A 6 8.13 -6.11 -16.36
CA ILE A 6 7.51 -6.12 -15.03
C ILE A 6 6.16 -6.84 -15.07
N LEU A 7 5.36 -6.70 -16.13
CA LEU A 7 4.03 -7.28 -16.23
C LEU A 7 4.00 -8.78 -16.63
N GLY A 8 5.08 -9.52 -16.36
CA GLY A 8 5.19 -10.96 -16.64
C GLY A 8 4.09 -11.80 -15.98
N ASP A 9 3.84 -12.97 -16.58
CA ASP A 9 2.74 -13.91 -16.31
C ASP A 9 2.34 -14.00 -14.83
N THR A 10 1.12 -13.54 -14.52
CA THR A 10 0.60 -13.32 -13.16
C THR A 10 0.34 -14.59 -12.36
N LYS A 11 0.58 -15.77 -12.95
CA LYS A 11 0.49 -17.09 -12.30
C LYS A 11 1.85 -17.68 -11.90
N SER A 12 2.96 -17.03 -12.25
CA SER A 12 4.31 -17.41 -11.84
C SER A 12 4.59 -17.00 -10.38
N LYS A 13 5.47 -17.75 -9.68
CA LYS A 13 6.02 -17.35 -8.37
C LYS A 13 6.72 -15.98 -8.41
N ASP A 14 7.08 -15.53 -9.62
CA ASP A 14 7.75 -14.27 -9.93
C ASP A 14 6.80 -13.13 -10.32
N SER A 15 5.48 -13.33 -10.23
CA SER A 15 4.50 -12.29 -10.51
C SER A 15 4.69 -11.08 -9.59
N PRO A 16 4.60 -9.83 -10.08
CA PRO A 16 4.71 -8.64 -9.24
C PRO A 16 3.69 -8.66 -8.11
N LYS A 17 4.17 -8.52 -6.88
CA LYS A 17 3.32 -8.52 -5.70
C LYS A 17 2.87 -7.10 -5.37
N THR A 18 1.58 -6.96 -5.12
CA THR A 18 0.99 -5.69 -4.68
C THR A 18 1.41 -5.38 -3.26
N LEU A 19 1.32 -4.12 -2.86
CA LEU A 19 1.52 -3.68 -1.49
C LEU A 19 0.55 -4.40 -0.54
N ARG A 20 -0.66 -4.71 -1.00
CA ARG A 20 -1.62 -5.53 -0.25
C ARG A 20 -1.08 -6.94 0.03
N ASP A 21 -0.47 -7.58 -0.96
CA ASP A 21 0.10 -8.92 -0.80
C ASP A 21 1.26 -8.89 0.20
N ARG A 22 2.12 -7.87 0.11
CA ARG A 22 3.24 -7.68 1.05
C ARG A 22 2.78 -7.38 2.47
N ILE A 23 1.74 -6.58 2.65
CA ILE A 23 1.13 -6.33 3.96
C ILE A 23 0.54 -7.62 4.54
N ARG A 24 -0.09 -8.46 3.70
CA ARG A 24 -0.63 -9.77 4.11
C ARG A 24 0.44 -10.78 4.51
N GLU A 25 1.59 -10.79 3.82
CA GLU A 25 2.78 -11.55 4.26
C GLU A 25 3.23 -11.13 5.66
N GLY A 26 3.02 -9.85 6.00
CA GLY A 26 3.28 -9.28 7.31
C GLY A 26 2.22 -9.54 8.39
N SER A 27 1.26 -10.44 8.17
CA SER A 27 0.25 -10.80 9.19
C SER A 27 0.87 -11.24 10.51
N LYS A 28 2.06 -11.84 10.47
CA LYS A 28 2.86 -12.21 11.65
C LYS A 28 3.32 -11.04 12.52
N TRP A 29 3.35 -9.82 11.96
CA TRP A 29 3.71 -8.60 12.70
C TRP A 29 2.51 -7.99 13.42
N GLN A 30 1.30 -8.41 13.06
CA GLN A 30 0.09 -7.86 13.64
C GLN A 30 -0.21 -8.61 14.94
N LYS A 31 -0.30 -7.85 16.04
CA LYS A 31 -0.73 -8.38 17.33
C LYS A 31 -2.20 -8.82 17.33
N TYR A 32 -3.03 -8.17 16.51
CA TYR A 32 -4.47 -8.42 16.43
C TYR A 32 -4.91 -8.69 15.00
N SER A 33 -5.81 -9.66 14.83
CA SER A 33 -6.48 -9.89 13.56
C SER A 33 -7.41 -8.73 13.24
N ASN A 34 -7.21 -8.08 12.09
CA ASN A 34 -8.04 -6.97 11.60
C ASN A 34 -9.52 -7.37 11.33
N HIS A 35 -9.88 -8.63 11.57
CA HIS A 35 -11.24 -9.14 11.39
C HIS A 35 -12.28 -8.37 12.23
N TYR A 36 -11.96 -7.97 13.46
CA TYR A 36 -12.86 -7.18 14.31
C TYR A 36 -13.18 -5.82 13.69
N ILE A 37 -12.15 -5.12 13.21
CA ILE A 37 -12.27 -3.80 12.57
C ILE A 37 -13.13 -3.87 11.31
N LEU A 38 -12.94 -4.90 10.48
CA LEU A 38 -13.69 -5.09 9.25
C LEU A 38 -15.16 -5.43 9.50
N GLU A 39 -15.47 -6.18 10.56
CA GLU A 39 -16.85 -6.48 10.95
C GLU A 39 -17.57 -5.26 11.53
N GLU A 40 -16.88 -4.40 12.28
CA GLU A 40 -17.46 -3.15 12.77
C GLU A 40 -17.71 -2.13 11.64
N LEU A 41 -16.81 -2.05 10.66
CA LEU A 41 -16.95 -1.15 9.50
C LEU A 41 -18.09 -1.54 8.55
N LYS A 42 -18.46 -2.82 8.47
CA LYS A 42 -19.54 -3.32 7.59
C LYS A 42 -20.95 -3.05 8.13
N LYS A 43 -21.09 -2.76 9.42
CA LYS A 43 -22.40 -2.75 10.10
C LYS A 43 -23.16 -1.43 10.00
N TRP A 44 -22.57 -0.36 9.47
CA TRP A 44 -23.09 0.98 9.69
C TRP A 44 -23.08 1.88 8.44
N ASP A 45 -24.20 2.56 8.20
CA ASP A 45 -24.24 3.81 7.44
C ASP A 45 -23.86 4.97 8.37
N PHE A 46 -22.56 5.16 8.57
CA PHE A 46 -22.06 6.23 9.43
C PHE A 46 -22.15 7.59 8.74
N ASN A 47 -22.58 8.61 9.48
CA ASN A 47 -22.34 10.01 9.08
C ASN A 47 -20.84 10.37 9.23
N SER A 48 -20.42 11.52 8.68
CA SER A 48 -19.01 11.92 8.66
C SER A 48 -18.33 11.97 10.03
N ARG A 49 -19.06 12.35 11.09
CA ARG A 49 -18.51 12.38 12.46
C ARG A 49 -18.27 10.97 12.99
N GLN A 50 -19.25 10.10 12.83
CA GLN A 50 -19.14 8.70 13.29
C GLN A 50 -18.03 7.95 12.52
N ARG A 51 -17.87 8.20 11.22
CA ARG A 51 -16.75 7.65 10.43
C ARG A 51 -15.40 8.07 11.00
N MET A 52 -15.26 9.36 11.35
CA MET A 52 -14.02 9.88 11.93
C MET A 52 -13.73 9.29 13.32
N GLU A 53 -14.75 9.14 14.17
CA GLU A 53 -14.59 8.51 15.49
C GLU A 53 -14.22 7.03 15.38
N CYS A 54 -14.90 6.29 14.51
CA CYS A 54 -14.57 4.90 14.21
C CYS A 54 -13.13 4.77 13.69
N PHE A 55 -12.73 5.61 12.72
CA PHE A 55 -11.37 5.63 12.18
C PHE A 55 -10.32 5.89 13.28
N LYS A 56 -10.55 6.85 14.17
CA LYS A 56 -9.65 7.11 15.31
C LYS A 56 -9.58 5.93 16.27
N GLY A 57 -10.71 5.27 16.54
CA GLY A 57 -10.77 4.04 17.34
C GLY A 57 -9.92 2.94 16.72
N ILE A 58 -10.06 2.71 15.42
CA ILE A 58 -9.25 1.74 14.67
C ILE A 58 -7.76 2.08 14.78
N MET A 59 -7.37 3.32 14.50
CA MET A 59 -5.97 3.75 14.60
C MET A 59 -5.36 3.54 15.98
N LYS A 60 -6.16 3.63 17.05
CA LYS A 60 -5.70 3.37 18.42
C LYS A 60 -5.40 1.90 18.67
N GLU A 61 -6.18 1.01 18.06
CA GLU A 61 -6.06 -0.44 18.21
C GLU A 61 -5.09 -1.07 17.18
N THR A 62 -4.75 -0.35 16.10
CA THR A 62 -3.85 -0.83 15.04
C THR A 62 -2.47 -0.17 15.11
N GLU A 63 -1.42 -0.99 15.22
CA GLU A 63 -0.04 -0.51 15.16
C GLU A 63 0.50 -0.52 13.71
N PRO A 64 1.24 0.52 13.27
CA PRO A 64 1.87 0.56 11.95
C PRO A 64 3.11 -0.35 11.87
N VAL A 65 2.91 -1.59 11.42
CA VAL A 65 3.93 -2.66 11.45
C VAL A 65 4.71 -2.85 10.15
N PHE A 66 4.42 -2.08 9.10
CA PHE A 66 4.99 -2.34 7.77
C PHE A 66 6.52 -2.18 7.71
N HIS A 67 7.12 -1.41 8.62
CA HIS A 67 8.56 -1.23 8.70
C HIS A 67 9.33 -2.54 8.93
N HIS A 68 8.71 -3.55 9.54
CA HIS A 68 9.30 -4.89 9.72
C HIS A 68 9.59 -5.59 8.39
N TYR A 69 8.86 -5.28 7.32
CA TYR A 69 9.14 -5.82 5.99
C TYR A 69 10.58 -5.53 5.55
N PHE A 70 11.05 -4.29 5.72
CA PHE A 70 12.39 -3.91 5.33
C PHE A 70 13.46 -4.54 6.22
N LEU A 71 13.15 -4.76 7.50
CA LEU A 71 14.06 -5.46 8.42
C LEU A 71 14.25 -6.91 7.96
N ASP A 72 13.15 -7.64 7.75
CA ASP A 72 13.18 -9.06 7.35
C ASP A 72 13.85 -9.31 6.02
N LYS A 73 13.68 -8.39 5.08
CA LYS A 73 14.21 -8.57 3.73
C LYS A 73 15.68 -8.18 3.64
N SER A 74 16.24 -7.52 4.65
CA SER A 74 17.62 -7.01 4.61
C SER A 74 18.58 -7.88 5.39
N TRP A 75 19.71 -8.24 4.77
CA TRP A 75 20.75 -9.04 5.44
C TRP A 75 21.71 -8.20 6.30
N SER A 76 21.67 -6.86 6.18
CA SER A 76 22.55 -5.95 6.92
C SER A 76 21.93 -4.56 7.10
N ALA A 77 22.45 -3.80 8.07
CA ALA A 77 22.01 -2.44 8.33
C ALA A 77 22.18 -1.47 7.13
N PRO A 78 23.29 -1.52 6.35
CA PRO A 78 23.40 -0.72 5.13
C PRO A 78 22.32 -1.06 4.09
N THR A 79 22.05 -2.34 3.86
CA THR A 79 21.01 -2.78 2.91
C THR A 79 19.62 -2.31 3.36
N TRP A 80 19.32 -2.44 4.64
CA TRP A 80 18.08 -1.93 5.23
C TRP A 80 17.92 -0.43 5.01
N PHE A 81 18.98 0.35 5.26
CA PHE A 81 18.95 1.79 5.08
C PHE A 81 18.69 2.17 3.61
N GLN A 82 19.37 1.52 2.67
CA GLN A 82 19.18 1.77 1.23
C GLN A 82 17.75 1.43 0.78
N ARG A 83 17.20 0.30 1.23
CA ARG A 83 15.84 -0.11 0.88
C ARG A 83 14.79 0.84 1.43
N ARG A 84 14.94 1.28 2.68
CA ARG A 84 14.07 2.32 3.26
C ARG A 84 14.17 3.63 2.49
N LEU A 85 15.36 4.01 2.05
CA LEU A 85 15.59 5.23 1.28
C LEU A 85 14.94 5.16 -0.11
N ALA A 86 15.09 4.04 -0.82
CA ALA A 86 14.45 3.78 -2.11
C ALA A 86 12.92 3.81 -2.00
N PHE A 87 12.36 3.17 -0.97
CA PHE A 87 10.93 3.20 -0.67
C PHE A 87 10.43 4.64 -0.46
N THR A 88 11.04 5.40 0.44
CA THR A 88 10.61 6.78 0.72
C THR A 88 10.69 7.68 -0.51
N ARG A 89 11.75 7.55 -1.32
CA ARG A 89 11.94 8.34 -2.55
C ARG A 89 10.90 8.00 -3.62
N SER A 90 10.64 6.71 -3.84
CA SER A 90 9.62 6.26 -4.79
C SER A 90 8.20 6.64 -4.34
N VAL A 91 7.92 6.59 -3.03
CA VAL A 91 6.65 7.07 -2.46
C VAL A 91 6.45 8.56 -2.70
N ALA A 92 7.47 9.37 -2.40
CA ALA A 92 7.40 10.83 -2.58
C ALA A 92 7.18 11.21 -4.06
N SER A 93 8.01 10.68 -4.96
CA SER A 93 7.93 10.96 -6.39
C SER A 93 6.60 10.50 -7.00
N THR A 94 6.17 9.27 -6.72
CA THR A 94 4.90 8.73 -7.22
C THR A 94 3.70 9.49 -6.66
N SER A 95 3.74 9.94 -5.39
CA SER A 95 2.67 10.73 -4.79
C SER A 95 2.56 12.12 -5.42
N MET A 96 3.69 12.79 -5.68
CA MET A 96 3.71 14.10 -6.35
C MET A 96 3.22 13.99 -7.79
N ALA A 97 3.73 13.01 -8.56
CA ALA A 97 3.30 12.77 -9.93
C ALA A 97 1.80 12.43 -9.99
N GLY A 98 1.32 11.56 -9.10
CA GLY A 98 -0.09 11.19 -9.02
C GLY A 98 -0.99 12.36 -8.65
N PHE A 99 -0.56 13.26 -7.76
CA PHE A 99 -1.30 14.47 -7.46
C PHE A 99 -1.41 15.40 -8.67
N ILE A 100 -0.30 15.64 -9.38
CA ILE A 100 -0.27 16.52 -10.57
C ILE A 100 -1.16 15.99 -11.69
N VAL A 101 -1.15 14.67 -11.91
CA VAL A 101 -1.96 14.02 -12.96
C VAL A 101 -3.42 13.86 -12.54
N GLY A 102 -3.72 13.95 -11.24
CA GLY A 102 -5.04 13.65 -10.70
C GLY A 102 -5.36 12.16 -10.71
N LEU A 103 -4.36 11.30 -10.42
CA LEU A 103 -4.53 9.85 -10.28
C LEU A 103 -5.43 9.52 -9.09
N GLY A 104 -6.58 8.92 -9.39
CA GLY A 104 -7.51 8.31 -8.45
C GLY A 104 -7.15 6.86 -8.11
N ASP A 105 -8.00 6.22 -7.30
CA ASP A 105 -7.97 4.79 -6.95
C ASP A 105 -6.62 4.18 -6.49
N ARG A 106 -5.92 4.91 -5.62
CA ARG A 106 -4.59 4.53 -5.11
C ARG A 106 -4.65 3.56 -3.91
N HIS A 107 -5.48 2.52 -4.00
CA HIS A 107 -5.56 1.50 -2.95
C HIS A 107 -4.38 0.53 -3.00
N THR A 108 -4.12 -0.20 -1.90
CA THR A 108 -2.93 -1.09 -1.78
C THR A 108 -2.86 -2.22 -2.81
N SER A 109 -3.96 -2.59 -3.48
CA SER A 109 -3.95 -3.55 -4.60
C SER A 109 -3.52 -2.92 -5.95
N ASN A 110 -3.48 -1.59 -6.05
CA ASN A 110 -3.09 -0.83 -7.25
C ASN A 110 -1.68 -0.22 -7.10
N THR A 111 -1.01 -0.54 -6.00
CA THR A 111 0.38 -0.16 -5.76
C THR A 111 1.21 -1.44 -5.69
N LEU A 112 2.22 -1.56 -6.55
CA LEU A 112 3.22 -2.61 -6.48
C LEU A 112 4.37 -2.17 -5.55
N LEU A 113 4.96 -3.16 -4.86
CA LEU A 113 6.24 -3.01 -4.18
C LEU A 113 7.23 -4.00 -4.78
N ILE A 114 8.24 -3.47 -5.45
CA ILE A 114 9.29 -4.26 -6.09
C ILE A 114 10.25 -4.76 -5.01
N GLU A 115 10.44 -6.08 -4.90
CA GLU A 115 11.21 -6.68 -3.80
C GLU A 115 12.69 -6.27 -3.83
N ASP A 116 13.30 -6.32 -5.02
CA ASP A 116 14.73 -6.10 -5.18
C ASP A 116 15.13 -4.65 -4.98
N SER A 117 14.41 -3.71 -5.64
CA SER A 117 14.70 -2.27 -5.52
C SER A 117 14.02 -1.62 -4.30
N SER A 118 13.03 -2.27 -3.70
CA SER A 118 12.20 -1.70 -2.62
C SER A 118 11.47 -0.42 -3.00
N GLU A 119 11.21 -0.24 -4.30
CA GLU A 119 10.48 0.91 -4.83
C GLU A 119 8.99 0.60 -4.99
N ILE A 120 8.16 1.64 -4.85
CA ILE A 120 6.73 1.55 -5.16
C ILE A 120 6.43 1.97 -6.59
N LEU A 121 5.43 1.35 -7.19
CA LEU A 121 4.89 1.72 -8.51
C LEU A 121 3.36 1.67 -8.47
N ASN A 122 2.70 2.74 -8.90
CA ASN A 122 1.25 2.71 -9.09
C ASN A 122 0.93 2.10 -10.47
N ILE A 123 0.07 1.08 -10.51
CA ILE A 123 -0.25 0.34 -11.74
C ILE A 123 -1.62 0.66 -12.32
N ASP A 124 -2.43 1.42 -11.59
CA ASP A 124 -3.74 1.85 -12.09
C ASP A 124 -3.70 3.30 -12.56
N LEU A 125 -4.08 3.48 -13.82
CA LEU A 125 -4.26 4.77 -14.50
C LEU A 125 -5.71 4.95 -14.97
N GLY A 126 -6.63 4.05 -14.59
CA GLY A 126 -8.02 4.03 -15.05
C GLY A 126 -8.85 5.21 -14.56
N ILE A 127 -8.47 5.80 -13.43
CA ILE A 127 -9.06 7.04 -12.90
C ILE A 127 -7.98 8.13 -12.88
N VAL A 128 -8.07 9.06 -13.83
CA VAL A 128 -7.14 10.19 -14.02
C VAL A 128 -7.93 11.50 -14.12
N PHE A 129 -7.25 12.65 -14.01
CA PHE A 129 -7.86 13.98 -14.19
C PHE A 129 -9.04 14.27 -13.23
N ASP A 130 -8.90 13.92 -11.96
CA ASP A 130 -9.89 14.18 -10.90
C ASP A 130 -11.26 13.53 -11.11
N GLN A 131 -11.40 12.59 -12.06
CA GLN A 131 -12.66 11.84 -12.26
C GLN A 131 -13.11 11.11 -10.99
N GLY A 132 -12.18 10.73 -10.10
CA GLY A 132 -12.48 10.13 -8.81
C GLY A 132 -13.21 11.06 -7.83
N ARG A 133 -13.13 12.39 -7.97
CA ARG A 133 -13.89 13.34 -7.15
C ARG A 133 -15.37 13.43 -7.54
N LEU A 134 -15.74 12.93 -8.73
CA LEU A 134 -17.13 12.85 -9.17
C LEU A 134 -17.84 11.61 -8.63
N LEU A 135 -17.10 10.68 -8.02
CA LEU A 135 -17.60 9.41 -7.46
C LEU A 135 -17.74 9.44 -5.93
N SER A 136 -17.46 10.59 -5.28
CA SER A 136 -17.49 10.78 -3.82
C SER A 136 -18.81 11.34 -3.30
#